data_AF-A0A662EP49-F1
#
_entry.id   AF-A0A662EP49-F1
#
_cell.length_a   1.000
_cell.length_b   1.000
_cell.length_c   1.000
_cell.angle_alpha   90.00
_cell.angle_beta   90.00
_cell.angle_gamma   90.00
#
_symmetry.space_group_name_H-M   'P 1'
#
loop_
_entity.id
_entity.type
_entity.pdbx_description
1 polymer ?
#
loop_
_entity_poly.entity_id
_entity_poly.type
_entity_poly.pdbx_seq_one_letter_code
_entity_poly.pdbx_strand_id
1 'polypeptide(L)'
;MSLEEMLLRSELRREKAVPGEIERMLRAVERRLQDAEHAGIHPETRLEQAYHVILGCALIALRSNELRLVNRPGHHIVALDSLADTIGLSPARIDYFQTLRELRNKDLYTGGTHVSDAQAVEAVEGKPAGYFGISLTGSPNAAGATSSALRRGADSDEE
;
A
#
# COMPACT_ATOMS: atom_id res chain seq x y z
N MET A 1 5.67 2.38 15.60
CA MET A 1 6.54 1.22 15.79
C MET A 1 7.55 1.24 14.67
N SER A 2 8.85 1.11 14.98
CA SER A 2 9.90 1.19 13.96
C SER A 2 10.12 -0.13 13.23
N LEU A 3 10.74 -0.10 12.06
CA LEU A 3 11.15 -1.31 11.32
C LEU A 3 12.11 -2.18 12.12
N GLU A 4 12.98 -1.56 12.93
CA GLU A 4 13.92 -2.28 13.79
C GLU A 4 13.17 -3.09 14.86
N GLU A 5 12.16 -2.49 15.51
CA GLU A 5 11.30 -3.18 16.47
C GLU A 5 10.56 -4.36 15.81
N MET A 6 10.04 -4.17 14.60
CA MET A 6 9.35 -5.22 13.85
C MET A 6 10.28 -6.39 13.46
N LEU A 7 11.53 -6.09 13.08
CA LEU A 7 12.56 -7.09 12.82
C LEU A 7 12.91 -7.88 14.09
N LEU A 8 13.09 -7.17 15.22
CA LEU A 8 13.38 -7.78 16.52
C LEU A 8 12.24 -8.72 16.96
N ARG A 9 10.99 -8.34 16.70
CA ARG A 9 9.78 -9.13 17.01
C ARG A 9 9.49 -10.24 15.99
N SER A 10 10.37 -10.44 15.00
CA SER A 10 10.21 -11.41 13.91
C SER A 10 8.88 -11.24 13.15
N GLU A 11 8.44 -10.00 13.00
CA GLU A 11 7.29 -9.59 12.17
C GLU A 11 7.71 -9.38 10.72
N LEU A 12 8.93 -8.91 10.55
CA LEU A 12 9.60 -8.75 9.28
C LEU A 12 10.85 -9.64 9.25
N ARG A 13 11.29 -9.98 8.04
CA ARG A 13 12.60 -10.58 7.79
C ARG A 13 13.28 -9.86 6.65
N ARG A 14 14.61 -9.84 6.68
CA ARG A 14 15.42 -9.35 5.55
C ARG A 14 15.39 -10.41 4.45
N GLU A 15 14.95 -10.01 3.27
CA GLU A 15 14.85 -10.86 2.10
C GLU A 15 14.84 -10.00 0.84
N LYS A 16 15.86 -10.18 -0.01
CA LYS A 16 15.96 -9.49 -1.29
C LYS A 16 14.74 -9.74 -2.17
N ALA A 17 14.32 -8.72 -2.90
CA ALA A 17 13.28 -8.87 -3.91
C ALA A 17 13.79 -9.73 -5.07
N VAL A 18 12.95 -10.65 -5.55
CA VAL A 18 13.25 -11.42 -6.76
C VAL A 18 13.04 -10.53 -7.98
N PRO A 19 13.84 -10.64 -9.07
CA PRO A 19 13.60 -9.88 -10.28
C PRO A 19 12.14 -9.96 -10.77
N GLY A 20 11.55 -8.82 -11.11
CA GLY A 20 10.16 -8.73 -11.57
C GLY A 20 9.09 -8.81 -10.48
N GLU A 21 9.46 -9.02 -9.21
CA GLU A 21 8.50 -9.18 -8.10
C GLU A 21 7.69 -7.91 -7.87
N ILE A 22 8.37 -6.77 -7.71
CA ILE A 22 7.74 -5.48 -7.45
C ILE A 22 6.81 -5.10 -8.62
N GLU A 23 7.22 -5.32 -9.86
CA GLU A 23 6.40 -5.02 -11.04
C GLU A 23 5.14 -5.89 -11.10
N ARG A 24 5.22 -7.17 -10.70
CA ARG A 24 4.04 -8.03 -10.61
C ARG A 24 3.07 -7.56 -9.52
N MET A 25 3.60 -7.13 -8.38
CA MET A 25 2.80 -6.59 -7.28
C MET A 25 2.13 -5.27 -7.68
N LEU A 26 2.86 -4.35 -8.31
CA LEU A 26 2.32 -3.09 -8.84
C LEU A 26 1.16 -3.34 -9.80
N ARG A 27 1.32 -4.26 -10.77
CA ARG A 27 0.22 -4.63 -11.67
C ARG A 27 -1.00 -5.19 -10.93
N ALA A 28 -0.79 -5.93 -9.85
CA ALA A 28 -1.89 -6.47 -9.05
C ALA A 28 -2.63 -5.38 -8.27
N VAL A 29 -1.89 -4.41 -7.72
CA VAL A 29 -2.47 -3.22 -7.08
C VAL A 29 -3.26 -2.39 -8.09
N GLU A 30 -2.74 -2.18 -9.29
CA GLU A 30 -3.40 -1.42 -10.35
C GLU A 30 -4.78 -1.99 -10.71
N ARG A 31 -4.89 -3.32 -10.89
CA ARG A 31 -6.19 -3.96 -11.19
C ARG A 31 -7.21 -3.76 -10.06
N ARG A 32 -6.76 -3.85 -8.80
CA ARG A 32 -7.65 -3.61 -7.65
C ARG A 32 -8.08 -2.16 -7.57
N LEU A 33 -7.22 -1.23 -7.94
CA LEU A 33 -7.58 0.18 -7.99
C LEU A 33 -8.65 0.45 -9.04
N GLN A 34 -8.54 -0.16 -10.22
CA GLN A 34 -9.57 -0.10 -11.26
C GLN A 34 -10.93 -0.59 -10.74
N ASP A 35 -10.95 -1.70 -10.00
CA ASP A 35 -12.18 -2.20 -9.36
C ASP A 35 -12.70 -1.23 -8.28
N ALA A 36 -11.82 -0.65 -7.46
CA ALA A 36 -12.21 0.29 -6.42
C ALA A 36 -12.80 1.60 -6.99
N GLU A 37 -12.31 2.03 -8.15
CA GLU A 37 -12.75 3.23 -8.88
C GLU A 37 -14.00 2.97 -9.74
N HIS A 38 -14.37 1.71 -9.99
CA HIS A 38 -15.50 1.39 -10.85
C HIS A 38 -16.85 1.66 -10.17
N ALA A 39 -17.54 2.73 -10.57
CA ALA A 39 -18.84 3.13 -10.01
C ALA A 39 -19.96 2.07 -10.17
N GLY A 40 -19.80 1.09 -11.07
CA GLY A 40 -20.73 -0.04 -11.21
C GLY A 40 -20.58 -1.13 -10.15
N ILE A 41 -19.52 -1.07 -9.32
CA ILE A 41 -19.31 -1.98 -8.20
C ILE A 41 -19.92 -1.38 -6.93
N HIS A 42 -20.53 -2.24 -6.10
CA HIS A 42 -21.12 -1.83 -4.83
C HIS A 42 -20.10 -1.11 -3.92
N PRO A 43 -20.48 -0.06 -3.18
CA PRO A 43 -19.56 0.73 -2.35
C PRO A 43 -18.72 -0.10 -1.37
N GLU A 44 -19.32 -1.12 -0.75
CA GLU A 44 -18.62 -2.04 0.17
C GLU A 44 -17.48 -2.78 -0.52
N THR A 45 -17.74 -3.33 -1.72
CA THR A 45 -16.72 -4.01 -2.51
C THR A 45 -15.64 -3.03 -2.99
N ARG A 46 -16.03 -1.80 -3.38
CA ARG A 46 -15.07 -0.75 -3.75
C ARG A 46 -14.16 -0.39 -2.58
N LEU A 47 -14.70 -0.27 -1.37
CA LEU A 47 -13.94 -0.02 -0.15
C LEU A 47 -13.00 -1.19 0.18
N GLU A 48 -13.46 -2.43 0.03
CA GLU A 48 -12.59 -3.60 0.20
C GLU A 48 -11.41 -3.58 -0.79
N GLN A 49 -11.65 -3.25 -2.06
CA GLN A 49 -10.59 -3.14 -3.05
C GLN A 49 -9.64 -1.96 -2.75
N ALA A 50 -10.16 -0.81 -2.33
CA ALA A 50 -9.35 0.33 -1.90
C ALA A 50 -8.44 -0.03 -0.72
N TYR A 51 -8.95 -0.76 0.27
CA TYR A 51 -8.15 -1.29 1.36
C TYR A 51 -7.05 -2.23 0.86
N HIS A 52 -7.36 -3.16 -0.05
CA HIS A 52 -6.35 -4.05 -0.63
C HIS A 52 -5.31 -3.32 -1.47
N VAL A 53 -5.65 -2.19 -2.11
CA VAL A 53 -4.68 -1.29 -2.77
C VAL A 53 -3.71 -0.73 -1.74
N ILE A 54 -4.21 -0.17 -0.63
CA ILE A 54 -3.39 0.39 0.45
C ILE A 54 -2.46 -0.68 1.04
N LEU A 55 -3.00 -1.86 1.37
CA LEU A 55 -2.20 -2.98 1.87
C LEU A 55 -1.16 -3.42 0.85
N GLY A 56 -1.52 -3.49 -0.43
CA GLY A 56 -0.61 -3.80 -1.52
C GLY A 56 0.55 -2.80 -1.60
N CYS A 57 0.28 -1.50 -1.51
CA CYS A 57 1.31 -0.46 -1.45
C CYS A 57 2.25 -0.66 -0.26
N ALA A 58 1.72 -0.99 0.92
CA ALA A 58 2.54 -1.30 2.09
C ALA A 58 3.46 -2.50 1.89
N LEU A 59 2.95 -3.57 1.28
CA LEU A 59 3.77 -4.73 0.94
C LEU A 59 4.86 -4.38 -0.08
N ILE A 60 4.55 -3.59 -1.10
CA ILE A 60 5.53 -3.14 -2.09
C ILE A 60 6.60 -2.25 -1.44
N ALA A 61 6.22 -1.39 -0.50
CA ALA A 61 7.15 -0.55 0.25
C ALA A 61 8.15 -1.41 1.05
N LEU A 62 7.66 -2.44 1.73
CA LEU A 62 8.51 -3.43 2.39
C LEU A 62 9.46 -4.13 1.40
N ARG A 63 8.94 -4.61 0.26
CA ARG A 63 9.79 -5.28 -0.75
C ARG A 63 10.86 -4.37 -1.34
N SER A 64 10.56 -3.08 -1.50
CA SER A 64 11.50 -2.06 -1.99
C SER A 64 12.63 -1.78 -0.99
N ASN A 65 12.41 -2.09 0.29
CA ASN A 65 13.39 -2.02 1.37
C ASN A 65 14.05 -3.38 1.67
N GLU A 66 13.93 -4.37 0.77
CA GLU A 66 14.42 -5.74 0.97
C GLU A 66 13.88 -6.41 2.25
N LEU A 67 12.66 -6.05 2.65
CA LEU A 67 11.95 -6.62 3.79
C LEU A 67 10.80 -7.48 3.31
N ARG A 68 10.55 -8.59 4.01
CA ARG A 68 9.38 -9.43 3.80
C ARG A 68 8.59 -9.56 5.09
N LEU A 69 7.29 -9.36 4.95
CA LEU A 69 6.32 -9.60 6.02
C LEU A 69 6.21 -11.09 6.33
N VAL A 70 6.21 -11.43 7.62
CA VAL A 70 5.96 -12.79 8.09
C VAL A 70 4.45 -13.01 8.20
N ASN A 71 3.93 -14.03 7.51
CA ASN A 71 2.50 -14.35 7.53
C ASN A 71 2.09 -14.93 8.90
N ARG A 72 1.56 -14.08 9.78
CA ARG A 72 1.09 -14.43 11.12
C ARG A 72 -0.12 -13.55 11.50
N PRO A 73 -0.90 -13.90 12.54
CA PRO A 73 -1.98 -13.03 13.01
C PRO A 73 -1.49 -11.59 13.24
N GLY A 74 -2.23 -10.62 12.72
CA GLY A 74 -1.85 -9.19 12.80
C GLY A 74 -0.85 -8.70 11.76
N HIS A 75 -0.43 -9.52 10.78
CA HIS A 75 0.54 -9.10 9.76
C HIS A 75 0.07 -7.88 8.93
N HIS A 76 -1.24 -7.69 8.72
CA HIS A 76 -1.75 -6.47 8.06
C HIS A 76 -1.47 -5.20 8.89
N ILE A 77 -1.55 -5.29 10.23
CA ILE A 77 -1.25 -4.15 11.13
C ILE A 77 0.21 -3.75 10.94
N VAL A 78 1.12 -4.74 11.02
CA VAL A 78 2.57 -4.55 10.80
C VAL A 78 2.84 -3.94 9.44
N ALA A 79 2.20 -4.43 8.38
CA ALA A 79 2.39 -3.90 7.03
C ALA A 79 2.03 -2.41 6.98
N LEU A 80 0.87 -2.01 7.51
CA LEU A 80 0.43 -0.62 7.51
C LEU A 80 1.32 0.27 8.38
N ASP A 81 1.69 -0.20 9.58
CA ASP A 81 2.56 0.56 10.48
C ASP A 81 3.96 0.78 9.88
N SER A 82 4.44 -0.16 9.06
CA SER A 82 5.74 -0.05 8.39
C SER A 82 5.83 1.11 7.40
N LEU A 83 4.69 1.68 6.99
CA LEU A 83 4.64 2.83 6.10
C LEU A 83 5.27 4.09 6.71
N ALA A 84 5.29 4.22 8.03
CA ALA A 84 5.96 5.33 8.72
C ALA A 84 7.42 5.43 8.31
N ASP A 85 8.12 4.30 8.33
CA ASP A 85 9.57 4.22 8.13
C ASP A 85 9.95 3.91 6.68
N THR A 86 9.11 3.17 5.94
CA THR A 86 9.42 2.81 4.55
C THR A 86 9.21 3.96 3.57
N ILE A 87 8.14 4.75 3.76
CA ILE A 87 7.79 5.85 2.84
C ILE A 87 7.49 7.17 3.54
N GLY A 88 7.76 7.29 4.85
CA GLY A 88 7.64 8.55 5.58
C GLY A 88 6.19 8.99 5.85
N LEU A 89 5.26 8.03 5.93
CA LEU A 89 3.85 8.35 6.12
C LEU A 89 3.56 8.90 7.52
N SER A 90 2.71 9.92 7.61
CA SER A 90 2.34 10.50 8.91
C SER A 90 1.51 9.53 9.76
N PRO A 91 1.62 9.59 11.10
CA PRO A 91 0.83 8.75 12.01
C PRO A 91 -0.67 8.83 11.74
N ALA A 92 -1.21 10.03 11.51
CA ALA A 92 -2.63 10.23 11.22
C ALA A 92 -3.11 9.46 9.97
N ARG A 93 -2.27 9.34 8.94
CA ARG A 93 -2.60 8.54 7.74
C ARG A 93 -2.55 7.04 8.02
N ILE A 94 -1.62 6.60 8.86
CA ILE A 94 -1.54 5.20 9.30
C ILE A 94 -2.78 4.85 10.13
N ASP A 95 -3.18 5.71 11.06
CA ASP A 95 -4.39 5.51 11.88
C ASP A 95 -5.65 5.42 11.01
N TYR A 96 -5.75 6.25 9.98
CA TYR A 96 -6.81 6.16 8.98
C TYR A 96 -6.83 4.79 8.28
N PHE A 97 -5.67 4.27 7.86
CA PHE A 97 -5.57 2.94 7.24
C PHE A 97 -5.92 1.80 8.20
N GLN A 98 -5.56 1.92 9.47
CA GLN A 98 -5.97 0.96 10.50
C GLN A 98 -7.49 0.98 10.71
N THR A 99 -8.10 2.16 10.66
CA THR A 99 -9.56 2.31 10.72
C THR A 99 -10.24 1.61 9.55
N LEU A 100 -9.73 1.78 8.32
CA LEU A 100 -10.26 1.07 7.14
C LEU A 100 -10.12 -0.45 7.26
N ARG A 101 -8.99 -0.95 7.80
CA ARG A 101 -8.79 -2.38 8.07
C ARG A 101 -9.88 -2.93 9.01
N GLU A 102 -10.17 -2.20 10.09
CA GLU A 102 -11.18 -2.58 11.07
C GLU A 102 -12.59 -2.53 10.50
N LEU A 103 -12.88 -1.49 9.71
CA LEU A 103 -14.15 -1.34 9.00
C LEU A 103 -14.39 -2.53 8.05
N ARG A 104 -13.41 -2.87 7.21
CA ARG A 104 -13.47 -4.03 6.31
C ARG A 104 -13.64 -5.35 7.07
N ASN A 105 -12.93 -5.50 8.19
CA ASN A 105 -13.04 -6.70 9.01
C ASN A 105 -14.45 -6.83 9.63
N LYS A 106 -14.97 -5.74 10.19
CA LYS A 106 -16.31 -5.71 10.78
C LYS A 106 -17.39 -5.99 9.74
N ASP A 107 -17.29 -5.38 8.57
CA ASP A 107 -18.25 -5.57 7.49
C ASP A 107 -18.35 -7.03 7.06
N LEU A 108 -17.21 -7.71 6.84
CA LEU A 108 -17.19 -9.12 6.47
C LEU A 108 -17.87 -10.06 7.47
N TYR A 109 -17.79 -9.76 8.77
CA TYR A 109 -18.35 -10.63 9.81
C TYR A 109 -19.78 -10.27 10.21
N THR A 110 -20.20 -9.02 9.99
CA THR A 110 -21.50 -8.54 10.44
C THR A 110 -22.48 -8.23 9.31
N GLY A 111 -21.98 -8.00 8.09
CA GLY A 111 -22.78 -7.55 6.93
C GLY A 111 -23.58 -6.28 7.18
N GLY A 112 -23.23 -5.52 8.22
CA GLY A 112 -24.04 -4.42 8.76
C GLY A 112 -23.34 -3.07 8.68
N THR A 113 -22.20 -2.99 8.01
CA THR A 113 -21.50 -1.72 7.82
C THR A 113 -21.99 -1.10 6.52
N HIS A 114 -22.95 -0.18 6.62
CA HIS A 114 -23.38 0.56 5.44
C HIS A 114 -22.26 1.51 4.99
N VAL A 115 -21.59 1.17 3.89
CA VAL A 115 -20.57 2.01 3.26
C VAL A 115 -21.24 2.90 2.22
N SER A 116 -21.11 4.21 2.38
CA SER A 116 -21.56 5.18 1.37
C SER A 116 -20.57 5.28 0.21
N ASP A 117 -21.05 5.75 -0.94
CA ASP A 117 -20.18 6.08 -2.08
C ASP A 117 -19.08 7.06 -1.71
N ALA A 118 -19.37 8.04 -0.86
CA ALA A 118 -18.38 9.01 -0.39
C ALA A 118 -17.23 8.34 0.38
N GLN A 119 -17.53 7.38 1.25
CA GLN A 119 -16.52 6.63 1.99
C GLN A 119 -15.68 5.73 1.08
N ALA A 120 -16.29 5.14 0.05
CA ALA A 120 -15.55 4.37 -0.95
C ALA A 120 -14.59 5.25 -1.76
N VAL A 121 -15.03 6.44 -2.16
CA VAL A 121 -14.18 7.43 -2.85
C VAL A 121 -13.04 7.91 -1.96
N GLU A 122 -13.33 8.26 -0.71
CA GLU A 122 -12.31 8.69 0.26
C GLU A 122 -11.24 7.62 0.47
N ALA A 123 -11.63 6.35 0.59
CA ALA A 123 -10.69 5.24 0.73
C ALA A 123 -9.78 5.08 -0.51
N VAL A 124 -10.33 5.31 -1.71
CA VAL A 124 -9.57 5.29 -2.97
C VAL A 124 -8.59 6.47 -3.07
N GLU A 125 -9.00 7.66 -2.63
CA GLU A 125 -8.16 8.86 -2.61
C GLU A 125 -7.06 8.78 -1.54
N GLY A 126 -7.35 8.12 -0.41
CA GLY A 126 -6.43 7.97 0.71
C GLY A 126 -5.17 7.15 0.42
N LYS A 127 -5.04 6.52 -0.76
CA LYS A 127 -3.88 5.70 -1.16
C LYS A 127 -2.53 6.43 -0.99
N PRO A 128 -1.42 5.73 -0.70
CA PRO A 128 -0.09 6.34 -0.66
C PRO A 128 0.33 6.85 -2.06
N ALA A 129 0.17 8.14 -2.33
CA ALA A 129 0.56 8.77 -3.59
C ALA A 129 2.07 9.05 -3.63
N GLY A 130 2.68 8.94 -4.82
CA GLY A 130 4.00 9.51 -5.13
C GLY A 130 5.22 8.59 -5.00
N TYR A 131 5.17 7.49 -4.25
CA TYR A 131 6.38 6.70 -3.97
C TYR A 131 6.80 5.73 -5.10
N PHE A 132 5.85 5.22 -5.89
CA PHE A 132 6.12 4.16 -6.88
C PHE A 132 6.13 4.63 -8.34
N GLY A 133 6.14 5.94 -8.59
CA GLY A 133 6.05 6.48 -9.96
C GLY A 133 4.75 6.10 -10.69
N ILE A 134 3.74 5.61 -9.96
CA ILE A 134 2.43 5.32 -10.51
C ILE A 134 1.71 6.66 -10.65
N SER A 135 1.63 7.18 -11.88
CA SER A 135 0.71 8.27 -12.20
C SER A 135 -0.71 7.71 -12.13
N LEU A 136 -1.33 7.80 -10.96
CA LEU A 136 -2.70 7.31 -10.69
C LEU A 136 -3.78 8.33 -11.05
N THR A 137 -3.42 9.38 -11.79
CA THR A 137 -4.34 10.33 -12.42
C THR A 137 -4.17 10.19 -13.93
N GLY A 138 -4.64 9.07 -14.49
CA GLY A 138 -4.40 8.74 -15.89
C GLY A 138 -5.63 8.11 -16.54
N SER A 139 -6.57 8.95 -16.94
CA SER A 139 -7.54 8.60 -18.00
C SER A 139 -6.76 7.98 -19.20
N PRO A 140 -7.28 6.94 -19.87
CA PRO A 140 -6.46 6.12 -20.77
C PRO A 140 -6.30 6.81 -22.12
N ASN A 141 -5.43 7.81 -22.21
CA ASN A 141 -4.80 8.19 -23.47
C ASN A 141 -3.62 9.15 -23.26
N ALA A 142 -2.39 8.64 -23.28
CA ALA A 142 -1.24 9.30 -23.89
C ALA A 142 0.01 8.42 -23.78
N ALA A 143 0.66 8.27 -24.91
CA ALA A 143 1.86 7.49 -25.13
C ALA A 143 3.08 7.96 -24.31
N GLY A 144 3.92 6.98 -23.95
CA GLY A 144 5.38 7.13 -23.90
C GLY A 144 5.96 8.01 -22.80
N ALA A 145 6.44 7.39 -21.72
CA ALA A 145 7.63 7.90 -21.03
C ALA A 145 8.38 6.77 -20.34
N THR A 146 9.64 6.68 -20.72
CA THR A 146 10.66 5.67 -20.42
C THR A 146 11.22 5.74 -19.00
N SER A 147 11.67 4.57 -18.55
CA SER A 147 12.75 4.31 -17.58
C SER A 147 13.72 5.46 -17.33
N SER A 148 13.95 5.81 -16.05
CA SER A 148 15.24 6.23 -15.46
C SER A 148 15.04 7.11 -14.21
N ALA A 149 15.02 6.51 -13.02
CA ALA A 149 15.34 7.22 -11.77
C ALA A 149 15.72 6.24 -10.65
N LEU A 150 16.76 5.43 -10.88
CA LEU A 150 17.52 4.78 -9.80
C LEU A 150 18.97 5.23 -9.94
N ARG A 151 19.39 6.25 -9.17
CA ARG A 151 20.73 6.40 -8.57
C ARG A 151 20.97 7.82 -8.01
N ARG A 152 21.67 7.80 -6.86
CA ARG A 152 22.33 8.87 -6.08
C ARG A 152 21.51 9.31 -4.85
N GLY A 153 22.04 9.29 -3.62
CA GLY A 153 23.44 9.31 -3.22
C GLY A 153 23.76 8.45 -1.99
N ALA A 154 24.89 7.75 -2.10
CA ALA A 154 25.77 7.42 -0.99
C ALA A 154 27.20 7.66 -1.49
N ASP A 155 28.00 8.33 -0.66
CA ASP A 155 29.44 8.68 -0.77
C ASP A 155 29.81 9.63 -1.92
N SER A 156 30.68 10.62 -1.74
CA SER A 156 31.83 10.81 -0.84
C SER A 156 32.23 12.30 -0.81
N ASP A 157 33.07 12.68 0.17
CA ASP A 157 34.14 13.71 0.19
C ASP A 157 34.23 14.21 1.66
N GLU A 158 35.04 13.59 2.54
CA GLU A 158 36.50 13.74 2.76
C GLU A 158 37.02 15.18 2.93
N GLU A 159 37.77 15.35 4.03
CA GLU A 159 38.58 16.49 4.55
C GLU A 159 37.89 17.68 5.23
#